data_AF-Q08GK6-F1
#
_entry.id   AF-Q08GK6-F1
#
_cell.length_a   1.000
_cell.length_b   1.000
_cell.length_c   1.000
_cell.angle_alpha   90.00
_cell.angle_beta   90.00
_cell.angle_gamma   90.00
#
_symmetry.space_group_name_H-M   'P 1'
#
loop_
_entity.id
_entity.type
_entity.pdbx_description
1 polymer ?
#
loop_
_entity_poly.entity_id
_entity_poly.type
_entity_poly.pdbx_seq_one_letter_code
_entity_poly.pdbx_strand_id
1 'polypeptide(L)'
;MSLADAVAHLSPERWEQANRLLIRKALAEFTHERLLTPERTAGDAYVVRGDDGATEYRFTATVRALDHWQVDADSITRHRDGADLPLAALDFFVELKETLGLSDEILPVYLEEISSTLSGTCYKLTKPKLTSAELA
;
A
#
# COMPACT_ATOMS: atom_id res chain seq x y z
N MET A 1 -10.15 7.24 30.88
CA MET A 1 -9.61 7.32 29.52
C MET A 1 -8.44 8.29 29.57
N SER A 2 -7.24 7.81 29.33
CA SER A 2 -6.02 8.61 29.27
C SER A 2 -5.83 9.18 27.86
N LEU A 3 -4.94 10.18 27.70
CA LEU A 3 -4.51 10.64 26.37
C LEU A 3 -3.87 9.50 25.55
N ALA A 4 -3.20 8.54 26.21
CA ALA A 4 -2.61 7.40 25.53
C ALA A 4 -3.67 6.45 24.94
N ASP A 5 -4.86 6.35 25.56
CA ASP A 5 -5.93 5.47 25.09
C ASP A 5 -6.46 5.90 23.72
N ALA A 6 -6.47 7.20 23.43
CA ALA A 6 -6.94 7.75 22.16
C ALA A 6 -6.08 7.30 20.96
N VAL A 7 -4.79 7.01 21.18
CA VAL A 7 -3.83 6.61 20.15
C VAL A 7 -3.31 5.18 20.34
N ALA A 8 -3.83 4.42 21.30
CA ALA A 8 -3.36 3.07 21.62
C ALA A 8 -3.45 2.07 20.44
N HIS A 9 -4.30 2.37 19.46
CA HIS A 9 -4.40 1.59 18.22
C HIS A 9 -3.20 1.79 17.28
N LEU A 10 -2.44 2.88 17.41
CA LEU A 10 -1.25 3.17 16.62
C LEU A 10 -0.02 2.51 17.27
N SER A 11 0.27 1.26 16.91
CA SER A 11 1.52 0.58 17.26
C SER A 11 2.32 0.27 15.99
N PRO A 12 3.65 0.09 16.08
CA PRO A 12 4.49 -0.21 14.91
C PRO A 12 3.99 -1.40 14.09
N GLU A 13 3.55 -2.47 14.76
CA GLU A 13 3.12 -3.71 14.10
C GLU A 13 1.81 -3.53 13.33
N ARG A 14 0.86 -2.78 13.91
CA ARG A 14 -0.41 -2.46 13.23
C ARG A 14 -0.19 -1.47 12.10
N TRP A 15 0.74 -0.53 12.29
CA TRP A 15 1.11 0.45 11.27
C TRP A 15 1.75 -0.24 10.06
N GLU A 16 2.70 -1.14 10.28
CA GLU A 16 3.33 -1.96 9.24
C GLU A 16 2.27 -2.74 8.44
N GLN A 17 1.36 -3.44 9.13
CA GLN A 17 0.29 -4.20 8.47
C GLN A 17 -0.66 -3.27 7.69
N ALA A 18 -1.02 -2.11 8.23
CA ALA A 18 -1.86 -1.14 7.53
C ALA A 18 -1.19 -0.62 6.26
N ASN A 19 0.11 -0.33 6.30
CA ASN A 19 0.89 0.10 5.14
C ASN A 19 0.95 -0.99 4.07
N ARG A 20 1.27 -2.23 4.44
CA ARG A 20 1.27 -3.39 3.51
C ARG A 20 -0.08 -3.54 2.80
N LEU A 21 -1.18 -3.53 3.55
CA LEU A 21 -2.53 -3.70 2.99
C LEU A 21 -2.94 -2.55 2.07
N LEU A 22 -2.54 -1.32 2.40
CA LEU A 22 -2.84 -0.14 1.59
C LEU A 22 -2.01 -0.12 0.30
N ILE A 23 -0.71 -0.39 0.37
CA ILE A 23 0.16 -0.49 -0.81
C ILE A 23 -0.31 -1.63 -1.71
N ARG A 24 -0.69 -2.78 -1.16
CA ARG A 24 -1.33 -3.86 -1.92
C ARG A 24 -2.54 -3.37 -2.71
N LYS A 25 -3.40 -2.55 -2.06
CA LYS A 25 -4.56 -1.96 -2.74
C LYS A 25 -4.12 -0.98 -3.82
N ALA A 26 -3.19 -0.08 -3.52
CA ALA A 26 -2.70 0.93 -4.45
C ALA A 26 -2.09 0.29 -5.71
N LEU A 27 -1.22 -0.71 -5.55
CA LEU A 27 -0.66 -1.48 -6.66
C LEU A 27 -1.74 -2.15 -7.51
N ALA A 28 -2.75 -2.75 -6.88
CA ALA A 28 -3.85 -3.39 -7.59
C ALA A 28 -4.73 -2.39 -8.37
N GLU A 29 -5.24 -1.37 -7.68
CA GLU A 29 -6.24 -0.46 -8.24
C GLU A 29 -5.61 0.55 -9.21
N PHE A 30 -4.43 1.10 -8.92
CA PHE A 30 -3.77 2.01 -9.85
C PHE A 30 -3.22 1.31 -11.10
N THR A 31 -2.95 0.00 -11.01
CA THR A 31 -2.69 -0.80 -12.22
C THR A 31 -3.98 -1.00 -13.02
N HIS A 32 -5.09 -1.32 -12.36
CA HIS A 32 -6.40 -1.42 -13.02
C HIS A 32 -6.80 -0.12 -13.74
N GLU A 33 -6.52 1.04 -13.11
CA GLU A 33 -6.73 2.38 -13.68
C GLU A 33 -5.67 2.80 -14.71
N ARG A 34 -4.66 1.95 -14.95
CA ARG A 34 -3.54 2.16 -15.89
C ARG A 34 -2.64 3.35 -15.55
N LEU A 35 -2.67 3.82 -14.32
CA LEU A 35 -1.67 4.76 -13.79
C LEU A 35 -0.34 4.04 -13.60
N LEU A 36 -0.38 2.80 -13.12
CA LEU A 36 0.79 1.92 -13.03
C LEU A 36 0.76 0.90 -14.17
N THR A 37 1.96 0.57 -14.68
CA THR A 37 2.15 -0.46 -15.71
C THR A 37 3.22 -1.46 -15.25
N PRO A 38 2.88 -2.42 -14.35
CA PRO A 38 3.85 -3.34 -13.79
C PRO A 38 4.57 -4.16 -14.88
N GLU A 39 5.89 -4.18 -14.84
CA GLU A 39 6.72 -5.01 -15.71
C GLU A 39 6.76 -6.43 -15.16
N ARG A 40 6.44 -7.44 -15.99
CA ARG A 40 6.56 -8.85 -15.61
C ARG A 40 8.03 -9.26 -15.66
N THR A 41 8.57 -9.78 -14.55
CA THR A 41 9.98 -10.20 -14.46
C THR A 41 10.15 -11.70 -14.66
N ALA A 42 9.34 -12.53 -13.99
CA ALA A 42 9.33 -13.98 -14.14
C ALA A 42 8.01 -14.57 -13.62
N GLY A 43 7.44 -15.56 -14.30
CA GLY A 43 6.22 -16.22 -13.84
C GLY A 43 5.10 -15.22 -13.56
N ASP A 44 4.61 -15.19 -12.32
CA ASP A 44 3.59 -14.28 -11.79
C ASP A 44 4.18 -13.11 -10.98
N ALA A 45 5.49 -12.86 -11.06
CA ALA A 45 6.17 -11.75 -10.43
C ALA A 45 6.21 -10.50 -11.33
N TYR A 46 6.02 -9.34 -10.71
CA TYR A 46 6.01 -8.03 -11.35
C TYR A 46 6.82 -7.01 -10.56
N VAL A 47 7.20 -5.93 -11.23
CA VAL A 47 7.85 -4.77 -10.64
C VAL A 47 7.19 -3.46 -11.10
N VAL A 48 7.00 -2.53 -10.17
CA VAL A 48 6.71 -1.11 -10.42
C VAL A 48 7.89 -0.31 -9.91
N ARG A 49 8.37 0.66 -10.68
CA ARG A 49 9.46 1.55 -10.26
C ARG A 49 8.92 2.94 -9.92
N GLY A 50 9.53 3.59 -8.94
CA GLY A 50 9.26 5.00 -8.65
C GLY A 50 9.65 5.90 -9.83
N ASP A 51 9.24 7.17 -9.76
CA ASP A 51 9.47 8.18 -10.80
C ASP A 51 10.97 8.39 -11.09
N ASP A 52 11.82 8.25 -10.06
CA ASP A 52 13.28 8.33 -10.18
C ASP A 52 13.94 7.05 -10.72
N GLY A 53 13.16 5.98 -10.88
CA GLY A 53 13.61 4.65 -11.31
C GLY A 53 14.45 3.88 -10.28
N ALA A 54 14.76 4.46 -9.11
CA ALA A 54 15.69 3.90 -8.13
C ALA A 54 14.99 3.01 -7.10
N THR A 55 13.74 3.32 -6.74
CA THR A 55 12.93 2.44 -5.88
C THR A 55 12.16 1.43 -6.72
N GLU A 56 12.22 0.15 -6.35
CA GLU A 56 11.45 -0.93 -6.95
C GLU A 56 10.46 -1.53 -5.96
N TYR A 57 9.19 -1.60 -6.35
CA TYR A 57 8.14 -2.35 -5.67
C TYR A 57 7.91 -3.65 -6.40
N ARG A 58 8.27 -4.78 -5.78
CA ARG A 58 8.14 -6.12 -6.36
C ARG A 58 7.02 -6.89 -5.66
N PHE A 59 6.24 -7.65 -6.43
CA PHE A 59 5.10 -8.41 -5.92
C PHE A 59 4.67 -9.52 -6.88
N THR A 60 3.91 -10.48 -6.40
CA THR A 60 3.22 -11.48 -7.22
C THR A 60 1.74 -11.14 -7.36
N ALA A 61 1.16 -11.42 -8.53
CA ALA A 61 -0.26 -11.16 -8.78
C ALA A 61 -0.91 -12.12 -9.78
N THR A 62 -2.18 -12.42 -9.55
CA THR A 62 -3.05 -13.04 -10.55
C THR A 62 -3.92 -11.99 -11.22
N VAL A 63 -3.79 -11.84 -12.54
CA VAL A 63 -4.67 -10.96 -13.33
C VAL A 63 -5.95 -11.72 -13.69
N ARG A 64 -7.10 -11.13 -13.36
CA ARG A 64 -8.43 -11.71 -13.58
C ARG A 64 -9.20 -10.93 -14.65
N ALA A 65 -10.45 -11.33 -14.88
CA ALA A 65 -11.37 -10.59 -15.75
C ALA A 65 -11.50 -9.11 -15.31
N LEU A 66 -11.88 -8.25 -16.26
CA LEU A 66 -12.00 -6.80 -16.06
C LEU A 66 -10.68 -6.13 -15.65
N ASP A 67 -9.54 -6.70 -16.05
CA ASP A 67 -8.21 -6.19 -15.68
C ASP A 67 -8.05 -6.03 -14.17
N HIS A 68 -8.57 -7.00 -13.41
CA HIS A 68 -8.47 -7.00 -11.96
C HIS A 68 -7.17 -7.62 -11.50
N TRP A 69 -6.36 -6.84 -10.78
CA TRP A 69 -5.07 -7.26 -10.26
C TRP A 69 -5.19 -7.77 -8.84
N GLN A 70 -5.24 -9.09 -8.68
CA GLN A 70 -5.18 -9.71 -7.36
C GLN A 70 -3.71 -9.80 -6.90
N VAL A 71 -3.20 -8.69 -6.36
CA VAL A 71 -1.87 -8.59 -5.75
C VAL A 71 -1.85 -9.32 -4.40
N ASP A 72 -0.88 -10.21 -4.21
CA ASP A 72 -0.63 -10.86 -2.91
C ASP A 72 0.10 -9.91 -1.96
N ALA A 73 -0.52 -9.61 -0.82
CA ALA A 73 0.01 -8.65 0.16
C ALA A 73 1.36 -9.07 0.75
N ASP A 74 1.55 -10.37 0.98
CA ASP A 74 2.73 -10.89 1.68
C ASP A 74 3.94 -10.96 0.73
N SER A 75 3.69 -10.99 -0.57
CA SER A 75 4.73 -10.95 -1.61
C SER A 75 5.40 -9.58 -1.79
N ILE A 76 4.77 -8.50 -1.30
CA ILE A 76 5.20 -7.14 -1.60
C ILE A 76 6.51 -6.83 -0.87
N THR A 77 7.50 -6.38 -1.63
CA THR A 77 8.79 -5.88 -1.13
C THR A 77 9.16 -4.55 -1.81
N ARG A 78 9.87 -3.69 -1.10
CA ARG A 78 10.37 -2.40 -1.60
C ARG A 78 11.89 -2.41 -1.52
N HIS A 79 12.56 -2.03 -2.60
CA HIS A 79 14.02 -2.05 -2.73
C HIS A 79 14.51 -0.70 -3.22
N ARG A 80 15.65 -0.23 -2.73
CA ARG A 80 16.38 0.90 -3.34
C ARG A 80 17.88 0.65 -3.23
N ASP A 81 18.63 0.90 -4.30
CA ASP A 81 20.08 0.71 -4.36
C ASP A 81 20.54 -0.70 -3.90
N GLY A 82 19.72 -1.71 -4.16
CA GLY A 82 19.98 -3.11 -3.78
C GLY A 82 19.69 -3.46 -2.31
N ALA A 83 19.13 -2.54 -1.52
CA ALA A 83 18.74 -2.78 -0.13
C ALA A 83 17.22 -2.89 0.04
N ASP A 84 16.78 -3.80 0.92
CA ASP A 84 15.39 -3.90 1.36
C ASP A 84 15.00 -2.68 2.21
N LEU A 85 13.82 -2.11 1.92
CA LEU A 85 13.22 -1.01 2.66
C LEU A 85 11.88 -1.43 3.27
N PRO A 86 11.47 -0.83 4.41
CA PRO A 86 10.13 -1.02 4.93
C PRO A 86 9.08 -0.47 3.95
N LEU A 87 7.94 -1.15 3.91
CA LEU A 87 6.77 -0.67 3.20
C LEU A 87 6.16 0.53 3.92
N ALA A 88 6.19 1.69 3.26
CA ALA A 88 5.63 2.93 3.77
C ALA A 88 4.76 3.58 2.69
N ALA A 89 3.47 3.70 2.94
CA ALA A 89 2.52 4.17 1.94
C ALA A 89 2.72 5.66 1.62
N LEU A 90 3.11 6.48 2.61
CA LEU A 90 3.43 7.89 2.35
C LEU A 90 4.58 8.02 1.35
N ASP A 91 5.67 7.27 1.58
CA ASP A 91 6.77 7.19 0.63
C ASP A 91 6.31 6.67 -0.74
N PHE A 92 5.47 5.64 -0.79
CA PHE A 92 4.94 5.11 -2.06
C PHE A 92 4.28 6.20 -2.91
N PHE A 93 3.46 7.06 -2.30
CA PHE A 93 2.82 8.17 -3.02
C PHE A 93 3.79 9.29 -3.39
N VAL A 94 4.82 9.53 -2.58
CA VAL A 94 5.87 10.51 -2.89
C VAL A 94 6.76 10.02 -4.03
N GLU A 95 7.13 8.75 -4.02
CA GLU A 95 7.99 8.10 -5.00
C GLU A 95 7.31 7.88 -6.36
N LEU A 96 5.98 7.90 -6.40
CA LEU A 96 5.17 7.74 -7.62
C LEU A 96 4.33 8.99 -7.91
N LYS A 97 4.68 10.14 -7.33
CA LYS A 97 3.90 11.38 -7.42
C LYS A 97 3.62 11.78 -8.88
N GLU A 98 4.64 11.79 -9.72
CA GLU A 98 4.52 12.16 -11.14
C GLU A 98 3.70 11.11 -11.89
N THR A 99 4.01 9.82 -11.70
CA THR A 99 3.28 8.71 -12.31
C THR A 99 1.78 8.73 -11.95
N LEU A 100 1.44 9.07 -10.70
CA LEU A 100 0.06 9.15 -10.22
C LEU A 100 -0.62 10.51 -10.54
N GLY A 101 0.11 11.46 -11.13
CA GLY A 101 -0.44 12.79 -11.47
C GLY A 101 -0.79 13.64 -10.25
N LEU A 102 -0.10 13.45 -9.11
CA LEU A 102 -0.32 14.22 -7.89
C LEU A 102 0.45 15.55 -7.96
N SER A 103 -0.28 16.67 -8.03
CA SER A 103 0.34 18.00 -8.05
C SER A 103 0.95 18.39 -6.70
N ASP A 104 1.83 19.39 -6.69
CA ASP A 104 2.46 19.95 -5.49
C ASP A 104 1.42 20.45 -4.48
N GLU A 105 0.31 20.98 -4.98
CA GLU A 105 -0.79 21.51 -4.17
C GLU A 105 -1.67 20.39 -3.56
N ILE A 106 -1.86 19.29 -4.29
CA ILE A 106 -2.75 18.19 -3.87
C ILE A 106 -2.03 17.20 -2.97
N LEU A 107 -0.76 16.91 -3.25
CA LEU A 107 0.00 15.86 -2.56
C LEU A 107 -0.08 15.98 -1.02
N PRO A 108 0.11 17.15 -0.38
CA PRO A 108 0.09 17.23 1.08
C PRO A 108 -1.24 16.79 1.70
N VAL A 109 -2.36 17.28 1.16
CA VAL A 109 -3.71 16.94 1.66
C VAL A 109 -4.02 15.46 1.37
N TYR A 110 -3.63 14.98 0.20
CA TYR A 110 -3.78 13.57 -0.14
C TYR A 110 -3.03 12.66 0.84
N LEU A 111 -1.80 13.02 1.23
CA LEU A 111 -1.03 12.28 2.24
C LEU A 111 -1.68 12.31 3.64
N GLU A 112 -2.42 13.36 3.99
CA GLU A 112 -3.25 13.39 5.21
C GLU A 112 -4.41 12.41 5.13
N GLU A 113 -5.10 12.33 3.99
CA GLU A 113 -6.18 11.35 3.77
C GLU A 113 -5.65 9.91 3.85
N ILE A 114 -4.46 9.65 3.30
CA ILE A 114 -3.75 8.38 3.41
C ILE A 114 -3.39 8.08 4.87
N SER A 115 -2.83 9.04 5.60
CA SER A 115 -2.47 8.88 7.02
C SER A 115 -3.69 8.58 7.89
N SER A 116 -4.81 9.26 7.64
CA SER A 116 -6.09 9.03 8.31
C SER A 116 -6.65 7.64 7.98
N THR A 117 -6.55 7.22 6.71
CA THR A 117 -6.94 5.87 6.25
C THR A 117 -6.13 4.76 6.92
N LEU A 118 -4.81 4.95 7.05
CA LEU A 118 -3.92 4.03 7.77
C LEU A 118 -4.29 3.97 9.26
N SER A 119 -4.51 5.12 9.90
CA SER A 119 -4.91 5.20 11.31
C SER A 119 -6.24 4.49 11.57
N GLY A 120 -7.24 4.72 10.71
CA GLY A 120 -8.51 4.01 10.76
C GLY A 120 -8.36 2.50 10.48
N THR A 121 -7.36 2.08 9.71
CA THR A 121 -7.03 0.66 9.52
C THR A 121 -6.40 0.07 10.77
N CYS A 122 -5.45 0.75 11.40
CA CYS A 122 -4.89 0.38 12.70
C CYS A 122 -5.99 0.23 13.77
N TYR A 123 -6.96 1.14 13.82
CA TYR A 123 -8.11 1.02 14.70
C TYR A 123 -8.95 -0.24 14.40
N LYS A 124 -9.27 -0.51 13.13
CA LYS A 124 -9.95 -1.76 12.74
C LYS A 124 -9.13 -3.02 13.08
N LEU A 125 -7.80 -2.90 13.17
CA LEU A 125 -6.92 -4.01 13.56
C LEU A 125 -7.00 -4.36 15.05
N THR A 126 -7.47 -3.46 15.92
CA THR A 126 -7.66 -3.75 17.36
C THR A 126 -8.97 -4.45 17.68
N LYS A 127 -9.96 -4.36 16.80
CA LYS A 127 -11.29 -4.96 17.01
C LYS A 127 -11.23 -6.49 16.97
N PRO A 128 -12.15 -7.19 17.64
CA PRO A 128 -12.31 -8.64 17.51
C PRO A 128 -12.36 -9.06 16.04
N LYS A 129 -11.56 -10.07 15.69
CA LYS A 129 -11.46 -10.62 14.33
C LYS A 129 -12.54 -11.67 14.12
N LEU A 130 -13.78 -11.20 14.01
CA LEU A 130 -14.90 -12.05 13.61
C LEU A 130 -14.67 -12.56 12.18
N THR A 131 -14.84 -13.85 12.00
CA THR A 131 -14.79 -14.52 10.70
C THR A 131 -16.00 -14.12 9.85
N SER A 132 -15.92 -14.32 8.53
CA SER A 132 -17.06 -14.08 7.64
C SER A 132 -18.29 -14.91 8.01
N ALA A 133 -18.10 -16.12 8.56
CA ALA A 133 -19.19 -16.98 9.01
C ALA A 133 -19.89 -16.46 10.27
N GLU A 134 -19.18 -15.74 11.15
CA GLU A 134 -19.76 -15.16 12.37
C GLU A 134 -20.53 -13.85 12.11
N LEU A 135 -20.36 -13.23 10.93
CA LEU A 135 -21.03 -11.98 10.55
C LEU A 135 -22.27 -12.18 9.65
N ALA A 136 -22.42 -13.36 9.04
CA ALA A 136 -23.52 -13.69 8.13
C ALA A 136 -24.82 -14.00 8.90
#